data_AF-A0A359CJJ6-F1
#
_entry.id   AF-A0A359CJJ6-F1
#
_cell.length_a   1.000
_cell.length_b   1.000
_cell.length_c   1.000
_cell.angle_alpha   90.00
_cell.angle_beta   90.00
_cell.angle_gamma   90.00
#
_symmetry.space_group_name_H-M   'P 1'
#
loop_
_entity.id
_entity.type
_entity.pdbx_description
1 polymer ?
#
loop_
_entity_poly.entity_id
_entity_poly.type
_entity_poly.pdbx_seq_one_letter_code
_entity_poly.pdbx_strand_id
1 'polypeptide(L)'
;MEAKLTLKLNEKVIKRAKAYAANRKITLSKLIENYLDSLTQEQIDKWKISPFVKSISTGKSIPEDYDYKKDYINFLDKKYE
;
A
#
# COMPACT_ATOMS: atom_id res chain seq x y z
N MET A 1 1.90 -16.00 -14.15
CA MET A 1 2.80 -17.14 -14.44
C MET A 1 3.84 -17.21 -13.35
N GLU A 2 4.20 -18.40 -12.87
CA GLU A 2 5.25 -18.57 -11.88
C GLU A 2 6.59 -18.88 -12.57
N ALA A 3 7.63 -18.14 -12.21
CA ALA A 3 8.99 -18.33 -12.74
C ALA A 3 9.99 -18.45 -11.59
N LYS A 4 11.02 -19.29 -11.77
CA LYS A 4 12.09 -19.45 -10.79
C LYS A 4 13.23 -18.48 -11.09
N LEU A 5 13.55 -17.63 -10.11
CA LEU A 5 14.68 -16.70 -10.18
C LEU A 5 15.78 -17.15 -9.20
N THR A 6 16.99 -17.38 -9.70
CA THR A 6 18.16 -17.73 -8.87
C THR A 6 19.11 -16.53 -8.79
N LEU A 7 19.39 -16.06 -7.57
CA LEU A 7 20.23 -14.89 -7.33
C LEU A 7 21.51 -15.28 -6.58
N LYS A 8 22.67 -14.75 -7.02
CA LYS A 8 23.91 -14.81 -6.26
C LYS A 8 23.97 -13.63 -5.29
N LEU A 9 23.99 -13.92 -4.00
CA LEU A 9 23.95 -12.92 -2.93
C LEU A 9 25.01 -13.26 -1.87
N ASN A 10 25.47 -12.26 -1.15
CA ASN A 10 26.38 -12.48 -0.03
C ASN A 10 25.68 -13.28 1.08
N GLU A 11 26.35 -14.29 1.63
CA GLU A 11 25.80 -15.16 2.69
C GLU A 11 25.32 -14.36 3.93
N LYS A 12 26.04 -13.30 4.31
CA LYS A 12 25.65 -12.41 5.42
C LYS A 12 24.32 -11.68 5.14
N VAL A 13 24.02 -11.39 3.87
CA VAL A 13 22.74 -10.78 3.48
C VAL A 13 21.63 -11.82 3.57
N ILE A 14 21.87 -13.05 3.08
CA ILE A 14 20.89 -14.15 3.14
C ILE A 14 20.50 -14.44 4.60
N LYS A 15 21.47 -14.49 5.52
CA LYS A 15 21.20 -14.73 6.96
C LYS A 15 20.31 -13.65 7.56
N ARG A 16 20.64 -12.37 7.33
CA ARG A 16 19.85 -11.24 7.84
C ARG A 16 18.43 -11.22 7.24
N ALA A 17 18.30 -11.49 5.94
CA ALA A 17 17.01 -11.52 5.27
C ALA A 17 16.12 -12.68 5.77
N LYS A 18 16.68 -13.87 5.99
CA LYS A 18 15.95 -15.00 6.60
C LYS A 18 15.47 -14.69 8.01
N ALA A 19 16.32 -14.09 8.85
CA ALA A 19 15.96 -13.69 10.21
C ALA A 19 14.81 -12.66 10.21
N TYR A 20 14.87 -11.66 9.33
CA TYR A 20 13.82 -10.66 9.17
C TYR A 20 12.49 -11.28 8.72
N ALA A 21 12.54 -12.16 7.71
CA ALA A 21 11.35 -12.84 7.19
C ALA A 21 10.70 -13.73 8.27
N ALA A 22 11.52 -14.48 9.02
CA ALA A 22 11.04 -15.31 10.13
C ALA A 22 10.39 -14.49 11.24
N ASN A 23 11.00 -13.36 11.63
CA ASN A 23 10.44 -12.47 12.65
C ASN A 23 9.06 -11.91 12.24
N ARG A 24 8.89 -11.61 10.95
CA ARG A 24 7.62 -11.14 10.39
C ARG A 24 6.66 -12.24 9.95
N LYS A 25 6.99 -13.52 10.23
CA LYS A 25 6.18 -14.70 9.86
C LYS A 25 5.85 -14.77 8.36
N ILE A 26 6.79 -14.33 7.51
CA ILE A 26 6.68 -14.39 6.05
C ILE A 26 7.84 -15.21 5.46
N THR A 27 7.67 -15.73 4.25
CA THR A 27 8.75 -16.44 3.54
C THR A 27 9.69 -15.45 2.86
N LEU A 28 10.96 -15.84 2.69
CA LEU A 28 11.95 -15.02 2.00
C LEU A 28 11.56 -14.75 0.54
N SER A 29 10.98 -15.74 -0.14
CA SER A 29 10.49 -15.58 -1.51
C SER A 29 9.39 -14.52 -1.60
N LYS A 30 8.41 -14.57 -0.68
CA LYS A 30 7.31 -13.59 -0.61
C LYS A 30 7.84 -12.17 -0.35
N LEU A 31 8.86 -12.05 0.51
CA LEU A 31 9.51 -10.77 0.79
C LEU A 31 10.16 -10.16 -0.47
N ILE A 32 10.89 -10.98 -1.23
CA ILE A 32 11.59 -10.52 -2.44
C ILE A 32 10.58 -10.21 -3.55
N GLU A 33 9.57 -11.07 -3.74
CA GLU A 33 8.50 -10.87 -4.70
C GLU A 33 7.78 -9.54 -4.47
N ASN A 34 7.31 -9.28 -3.25
CA ASN A 34 6.64 -8.03 -2.90
C ASN A 34 7.53 -6.79 -3.12
N TYR A 35 8.84 -6.92 -2.85
CA TYR A 35 9.78 -5.81 -3.03
C TYR A 35 10.01 -5.51 -4.51
N LEU A 36 10.23 -6.54 -5.33
CA LEU A 36 10.38 -6.39 -6.78
C LEU A 36 9.10 -5.84 -7.40
N ASP A 37 7.94 -6.37 -7.01
CA ASP A 37 6.63 -5.90 -7.45
C ASP A 37 6.45 -4.41 -7.12
N SER A 38 6.75 -3.99 -5.88
CA SER A 38 6.69 -2.58 -5.48
C SER A 38 7.62 -1.66 -6.28
N LEU A 39 8.71 -2.17 -6.87
CA LEU A 39 9.64 -1.39 -7.68
C LEU A 39 9.26 -1.35 -9.17
N THR A 40 8.73 -2.45 -9.69
CA THR A 40 8.45 -2.63 -11.12
C THR A 40 7.00 -2.35 -11.49
N GLN A 41 6.10 -2.25 -10.52
CA GLN A 41 4.71 -1.92 -10.77
C GLN A 41 4.65 -0.54 -11.42
N GLU A 42 4.33 -0.52 -12.71
CA GLU A 42 4.16 0.69 -13.49
C GLU A 42 3.20 1.61 -12.73
N GLN A 43 3.65 2.83 -12.52
CA GLN A 43 2.85 3.86 -11.90
C GLN A 43 1.76 4.21 -12.90
N ILE A 44 0.62 3.54 -12.82
CA ILE A 44 -0.59 4.05 -13.45
C ILE A 44 -0.84 5.38 -12.74
N ASP A 45 -0.53 6.47 -13.44
CA ASP A 45 -0.60 7.87 -13.01
C ASP A 45 -2.00 8.24 -12.52
N LYS A 46 -2.32 7.84 -11.29
CA LYS A 46 -3.39 8.40 -10.48
C LYS A 46 -2.88 8.45 -9.05
N TRP A 47 -2.13 9.51 -8.75
CA TRP A 47 -1.78 9.99 -7.40
C TRP A 47 -1.21 8.90 -6.47
N LYS A 48 0.11 8.87 -6.28
CA LYS A 48 0.77 7.94 -5.33
C LYS A 48 0.37 8.26 -3.89
N ILE A 49 -0.74 7.67 -3.43
CA ILE A 49 -1.14 7.64 -2.03
C ILE A 49 -0.31 6.53 -1.34
N SER A 50 0.31 6.85 -0.20
CA SER A 50 1.08 5.88 0.59
C SER A 50 0.25 4.62 0.92
N PRO A 51 0.83 3.40 0.89
CA PRO A 51 0.13 2.17 1.26
C PRO A 51 -0.55 2.24 2.64
N PHE A 52 0.05 3.00 3.57
CA PHE A 52 -0.52 3.26 4.88
C PHE A 52 -1.80 4.11 4.78
N VAL A 53 -1.77 5.22 4.04
CA VAL A 53 -2.94 6.09 3.83
C VAL A 53 -4.05 5.34 3.10
N LYS A 54 -3.71 4.47 2.14
CA LYS A 54 -4.67 3.59 1.46
C LYS A 54 -5.34 2.59 2.41
N SER A 55 -4.62 2.10 3.42
CA SER A 55 -5.21 1.22 4.45
C SER A 55 -6.22 1.94 5.34
N ILE A 56 -6.02 3.25 5.56
CA ILE A 56 -6.96 4.11 6.31
C ILE A 56 -8.17 4.47 5.44
N SER A 57 -8.00 4.62 4.12
CA SER A 57 -9.08 4.92 3.18
C SER A 57 -10.03 3.75 2.92
N THR A 58 -9.99 2.70 3.74
CA THR A 58 -10.91 1.54 3.65
C THR A 58 -12.28 1.96 4.21
N GLY A 59 -12.98 2.82 3.47
CA GLY A 59 -14.30 3.35 3.78
C GLY A 59 -15.04 3.72 2.49
N LYS A 60 -16.34 4.02 2.59
CA LYS A 60 -17.19 4.39 1.45
C LYS A 60 -16.49 5.41 0.55
N SER A 61 -16.32 5.06 -0.73
CA SER A 61 -15.79 5.98 -1.73
C SER A 61 -16.73 7.18 -1.83
N ILE A 62 -16.17 8.37 -1.75
CA ILE A 62 -16.90 9.61 -2.02
C ILE A 62 -17.12 9.68 -3.54
N PRO A 63 -18.33 10.04 -4.00
CA PRO A 63 -18.57 10.24 -5.43
C PRO A 63 -17.71 11.37 -5.98
N GLU A 64 -17.29 11.28 -7.25
CA GLU A 64 -16.39 12.27 -7.88
C GLU A 64 -16.98 13.69 -7.84
N ASP A 65 -18.31 13.81 -7.87
CA ASP A 65 -19.05 15.07 -7.84
C ASP A 65 -19.47 15.52 -6.42
N TYR A 66 -18.82 15.03 -5.35
CA TYR A 66 -19.20 15.41 -3.98
C TYR A 66 -18.78 16.85 -3.64
N ASP A 67 -19.77 17.73 -3.50
CA ASP A 67 -19.57 19.10 -3.04
C ASP A 67 -19.55 19.19 -1.51
N TYR A 68 -18.37 19.01 -0.93
CA TYR A 68 -18.15 19.10 0.52
C TYR A 68 -18.55 20.47 1.11
N LYS A 69 -18.53 21.55 0.32
CA LYS A 69 -18.86 22.89 0.81
C LYS A 69 -20.35 23.01 1.07
N LYS A 70 -21.17 22.50 0.14
CA LYS A 70 -22.62 22.50 0.28
C LYS A 70 -23.08 21.68 1.47
N ASP A 71 -22.49 20.50 1.65
CA ASP A 71 -22.83 19.62 2.77
C ASP A 71 -22.43 20.23 4.12
N TYR A 72 -21.28 20.92 4.16
CA TYR A 72 -20.83 21.66 5.34
C TYR A 72 -21.76 22.82 5.71
N ILE A 73 -22.22 23.60 4.72
CA ILE A 73 -23.18 24.68 4.94
C ILE A 73 -24.50 24.14 5.48
N ASN A 74 -25.06 23.10 4.85
CA ASN A 74 -26.28 22.44 5.33
C ASN A 74 -26.15 21.93 6.78
N PHE A 75 -24.97 21.39 7.13
CA PHE A 75 -24.69 20.94 8.50
C PHE A 75 -24.68 22.10 9.49
N LEU A 76 -24.05 23.23 9.14
CA LEU A 76 -24.03 24.41 10.00
C LEU A 76 -25.42 25.01 10.17
N ASP A 77 -26.20 25.13 9.09
CA ASP A 77 -27.58 25.62 9.15
C ASP A 77 -28.41 24.76 10.11
N LYS A 78 -28.36 23.44 9.96
CA LYS A 78 -29.06 22.51 10.84
C LYS A 78 -28.56 22.51 12.29
N LYS A 79 -27.29 22.85 12.52
CA LYS A 79 -26.70 22.90 13.87
C LYS A 79 -27.11 24.17 14.63
N TYR A 80 -27.33 25.27 13.91
CA TYR A 80 -27.64 26.57 14.47
C TYR A 80 -29.10 27.02 14.28
N GLU A 81 -29.96 26.17 13.69
CA GLU A 81 -31.41 26.12 13.94
C GLU A 81 -31.72 25.65 15.37
#